data_AF-A0A315ZGP7-F1
#
_entry.id   AF-A0A315ZGP7-F1
#
_cell.length_a   1.000
_cell.length_b   1.000
_cell.length_c   1.000
_cell.angle_alpha   90.00
_cell.angle_beta   90.00
_cell.angle_gamma   90.00
#
_symmetry.space_group_name_H-M   'P 1'
#
loop_
_entity.id
_entity.type
_entity.pdbx_description
1 polymer ?
#
loop_
_entity_poly.entity_id
_entity_poly.type
_entity_poly.pdbx_seq_one_letter_code
_entity_poly.pdbx_strand_id
1 'polypeptide(L)'
;MKKSNILHSLIFALVSLIFFSCTDESENNDSTPDMSMYEMIASEELSELNAVAHIYATEKLFAGYNKFVVALYDVETNELLSSSKVKLMPMMDMVEMGMMHSAPVDQPTVGDDNLYYGGIVFQMASMGDMGIWTLNLKVEDETQNISSTVEIEIEVMDKQSTYQGEDATYQTVIRRKLEDKTYIFSYYFVDGEPAVKSNDVVLTAHVMEDMMTFTPLTNLNVEWKPTMPSMGHGSPGNENPTEIKDGYYQGVLNFTMTGDWLVDLKISSDEMEYLNSLEDESHHSFYLEF
;
A
#
# COMPACT_ATOMS: atom_id res chain seq x y z
N MET A 1 -19.58 -69.10 52.44
CA MET A 1 -19.02 -69.81 51.26
C MET A 1 -20.02 -69.60 50.13
N LYS A 2 -19.89 -68.54 49.31
CA LYS A 2 -19.02 -68.35 48.12
C LYS A 2 -19.33 -69.31 46.96
N LYS A 3 -19.41 -68.69 45.78
CA LYS A 3 -19.50 -69.20 44.40
C LYS A 3 -20.93 -69.49 43.94
N SER A 4 -21.38 -69.12 42.75
CA SER A 4 -20.81 -68.40 41.59
C SER A 4 -21.95 -68.45 40.57
N ASN A 5 -22.29 -67.35 39.90
CA ASN A 5 -22.88 -67.32 38.53
C ASN A 5 -23.08 -65.86 38.08
N ILE A 6 -22.01 -65.06 38.16
CA ILE A 6 -21.93 -63.75 37.50
C ILE A 6 -20.87 -63.88 36.41
N LEU A 7 -21.15 -64.73 35.42
CA LEU A 7 -20.27 -64.94 34.26
C LEU A 7 -21.06 -64.95 32.93
N HIS A 8 -22.27 -64.39 32.91
CA HIS A 8 -23.10 -64.31 31.69
C HIS A 8 -23.52 -62.88 31.32
N SER A 9 -22.93 -61.85 31.93
CA SER A 9 -23.34 -60.45 31.70
C SER A 9 -22.18 -59.54 31.29
N LEU A 10 -21.22 -60.06 30.51
CA LEU A 10 -20.05 -59.29 30.05
C LEU A 10 -19.67 -59.55 28.59
N ILE A 11 -20.56 -60.15 27.79
CA ILE A 11 -20.38 -60.36 26.34
C ILE A 11 -21.70 -60.00 25.61
N PHE A 12 -22.27 -58.84 25.94
CA PHE A 12 -23.42 -58.28 25.21
C PHE A 12 -23.44 -56.75 25.27
N ALA A 13 -22.25 -56.14 25.25
CA ALA A 13 -22.08 -54.68 25.27
C ALA A 13 -20.93 -54.24 24.34
N LEU A 14 -20.76 -54.95 23.22
CA LEU A 14 -19.78 -54.60 22.20
C LEU A 14 -20.24 -55.24 20.89
N VAL A 15 -21.09 -54.56 20.11
CA VAL A 15 -21.31 -54.63 18.63
C VAL A 15 -22.63 -53.90 18.30
N SER A 16 -22.72 -52.59 18.54
CA SER A 16 -23.88 -51.82 18.03
C SER A 16 -23.63 -50.32 17.85
N LEU A 17 -22.41 -49.90 17.49
CA LEU A 17 -22.07 -48.48 17.36
C LEU A 17 -21.01 -48.24 16.28
N ILE A 18 -21.25 -48.66 15.05
CA ILE A 18 -20.50 -48.13 13.90
C ILE A 18 -21.40 -48.16 12.65
N PHE A 19 -22.25 -47.14 12.48
CA PHE A 19 -22.70 -46.63 11.17
C PHE A 19 -23.26 -45.21 11.37
N PHE A 20 -22.39 -44.28 11.79
CA PHE A 20 -22.53 -42.88 11.39
C PHE A 20 -21.66 -42.71 10.16
N SER A 21 -22.29 -42.79 9.00
CA SER A 21 -21.72 -42.28 7.75
C SER A 21 -21.84 -40.76 7.85
N CYS A 22 -20.82 -40.08 8.37
CA CYS A 22 -20.64 -38.68 8.01
C CYS A 22 -20.41 -38.66 6.50
N THR A 23 -21.32 -38.00 5.80
CA THR A 23 -21.12 -37.52 4.45
C THR A 23 -19.77 -36.83 4.38
N ASP A 24 -18.97 -37.18 3.37
CA ASP A 24 -17.73 -36.52 3.04
C ASP A 24 -17.97 -35.01 3.10
N GLU A 25 -17.32 -34.35 4.07
CA GLU A 25 -17.16 -32.92 4.02
C GLU A 25 -16.32 -32.69 2.76
N SER A 26 -17.02 -32.25 1.71
CA SER A 26 -16.38 -31.60 0.58
C SER A 26 -15.39 -30.61 1.18
N GLU A 27 -14.11 -30.78 0.82
CA GLU A 27 -13.11 -29.74 0.97
C GLU A 27 -13.66 -28.50 0.27
N ASN A 28 -14.41 -27.67 1.00
CA ASN A 28 -14.66 -26.31 0.61
C ASN A 28 -13.28 -25.70 0.64
N ASN A 29 -12.73 -25.53 -0.55
CA ASN A 29 -11.53 -24.75 -0.78
C ASN A 29 -11.92 -23.28 -0.56
N ASP A 30 -12.34 -22.96 0.66
CA ASP A 30 -12.58 -21.61 1.12
C ASP A 30 -11.22 -21.09 1.55
N SER A 31 -10.37 -20.85 0.54
CA SER A 31 -9.09 -20.22 0.73
C SER A 31 -9.35 -18.75 1.02
N THR A 32 -9.70 -18.43 2.28
CA THR A 32 -9.66 -17.06 2.77
C THR A 32 -8.27 -16.51 2.47
N PRO A 33 -8.15 -15.39 1.76
CA PRO A 33 -6.84 -14.82 1.43
C PRO A 33 -6.01 -14.58 2.69
N ASP A 34 -4.71 -14.87 2.61
CA ASP A 34 -3.79 -14.62 3.72
C ASP A 34 -3.53 -13.11 3.83
N MET A 35 -4.15 -12.50 4.84
CA MET A 35 -4.01 -11.07 5.13
C MET A 35 -2.97 -10.78 6.22
N SER A 36 -2.15 -11.75 6.63
CA SER A 36 -1.25 -11.62 7.79
C SER A 36 -0.19 -10.52 7.66
N MET A 37 0.12 -10.11 6.44
CA MET A 37 1.07 -9.03 6.13
C MET A 37 0.43 -7.65 6.00
N TYR A 38 -0.88 -7.52 6.27
CA TYR A 38 -1.60 -6.27 6.12
C TYR A 38 -2.27 -5.83 7.43
N GLU A 39 -2.32 -4.53 7.65
CA GLU A 39 -3.06 -3.87 8.72
C GLU A 39 -4.38 -3.32 8.18
N MET A 40 -5.47 -3.55 8.91
CA MET A 40 -6.78 -2.98 8.56
C MET A 40 -6.79 -1.47 8.84
N ILE A 41 -7.08 -0.69 7.82
CA ILE A 41 -7.19 0.78 7.88
C ILE A 41 -8.62 1.20 8.16
N ALA A 42 -9.58 0.59 7.46
CA ALA A 42 -10.99 0.94 7.58
C ALA A 42 -11.89 -0.24 7.23
N SER A 43 -13.13 -0.18 7.70
CA SER A 43 -14.18 -1.15 7.41
C SER A 43 -15.51 -0.42 7.30
N GLU A 44 -16.09 -0.36 6.10
CA GLU A 44 -17.30 0.39 5.83
C GLU A 44 -18.38 -0.44 5.13
N GLU A 45 -19.62 -0.19 5.51
CA GLU A 45 -20.78 -0.83 4.87
C GLU A 45 -21.16 -0.07 3.60
N LEU A 46 -21.34 -0.80 2.51
CA LEU A 46 -21.83 -0.33 1.22
C LEU A 46 -23.29 -0.76 1.07
N SER A 47 -24.20 -0.08 1.77
CA SER A 47 -25.60 -0.52 1.89
C SER A 47 -26.34 -0.70 0.55
N GLU A 48 -26.01 0.08 -0.49
CA GLU A 48 -26.58 -0.08 -1.84
C GLU A 48 -26.18 -1.42 -2.48
N LEU A 49 -25.01 -1.98 -2.13
CA LEU A 49 -24.47 -3.22 -2.66
C LEU A 49 -24.62 -4.41 -1.71
N ASN A 50 -25.20 -4.21 -0.53
CA ASN A 50 -25.24 -5.22 0.54
C ASN A 50 -23.85 -5.83 0.82
N ALA A 51 -22.80 -5.00 0.78
CA ALA A 51 -21.42 -5.42 0.91
C ALA A 51 -20.71 -4.65 2.03
N VAL A 52 -19.65 -5.24 2.58
CA VAL A 52 -18.69 -4.57 3.47
C VAL A 52 -17.37 -4.45 2.74
N ALA A 53 -16.82 -3.24 2.71
CA ALA A 53 -15.48 -2.98 2.21
C ALA A 53 -14.49 -2.91 3.37
N HIS A 54 -13.53 -3.82 3.38
CA HIS A 54 -12.36 -3.74 4.25
C HIS A 54 -11.18 -3.18 3.46
N ILE A 55 -10.59 -2.12 3.96
CA ILE A 55 -9.42 -1.47 3.38
C ILE A 55 -8.22 -1.81 4.26
N TYR A 56 -7.17 -2.32 3.64
CA TYR A 56 -5.93 -2.70 4.27
C TYR A 56 -4.76 -1.99 3.63
N ALA A 57 -3.68 -1.84 4.38
CA ALA A 57 -2.38 -1.40 3.90
C ALA A 57 -1.26 -2.25 4.52
N THR A 58 -0.05 -2.18 3.99
CA THR A 58 1.10 -2.95 4.52
C THR A 58 1.58 -2.44 5.88
N GLU A 59 1.21 -1.22 6.24
CA GLU A 59 1.54 -0.53 7.48
C GLU A 59 0.59 0.67 7.63
N LYS A 60 0.71 1.40 8.74
CA LYS A 60 0.02 2.68 8.93
C LYS A 60 0.32 3.65 7.78
N LEU A 61 -0.70 4.36 7.33
CA LEU A 61 -0.58 5.24 6.18
C LEU A 61 0.35 6.41 6.48
N PHE A 62 1.22 6.73 5.54
CA PHE A 62 2.21 7.81 5.70
C PHE A 62 2.31 8.70 4.47
N ALA A 63 2.88 9.90 4.61
CA ALA A 63 3.18 10.78 3.48
C ALA A 63 4.21 10.11 2.55
N GLY A 64 3.78 9.49 1.45
CA GLY A 64 4.62 8.65 0.61
C GLY A 64 3.78 7.65 -0.20
N TYR A 65 4.44 6.67 -0.80
CA TYR A 65 3.74 5.60 -1.51
C TYR A 65 3.21 4.55 -0.52
N ASN A 66 1.90 4.32 -0.54
CA ASN A 66 1.23 3.36 0.31
C ASN A 66 0.52 2.33 -0.57
N LYS A 67 0.85 1.05 -0.39
CA LYS A 67 0.14 -0.07 -1.03
C LYS A 67 -1.16 -0.32 -0.29
N PHE A 68 -2.25 -0.47 -1.03
CA PHE A 68 -3.57 -0.77 -0.47
C PHE A 68 -4.15 -2.04 -1.05
N VAL A 69 -4.96 -2.69 -0.23
CA VAL A 69 -5.79 -3.82 -0.61
C VAL A 69 -7.21 -3.54 -0.17
N VAL A 70 -8.16 -3.61 -1.09
CA VAL A 70 -9.59 -3.55 -0.77
C VAL A 70 -10.16 -4.96 -0.91
N ALA A 71 -10.83 -5.44 0.13
CA ALA A 71 -11.56 -6.69 0.13
C ALA A 71 -13.06 -6.38 0.27
N LEU A 72 -13.88 -6.95 -0.60
CA LEU A 72 -15.33 -6.75 -0.59
C LEU A 72 -16.00 -8.05 -0.14
N TYR A 73 -16.82 -8.00 0.90
CA TYR A 73 -17.54 -9.15 1.43
C TYR A 73 -19.05 -8.93 1.33
N ASP A 74 -19.79 -9.98 0.98
CA ASP A 74 -21.25 -9.97 1.08
C ASP A 74 -21.69 -9.97 2.55
N VAL A 75 -22.65 -9.12 2.91
CA VAL A 75 -23.12 -9.00 4.30
C VAL A 75 -23.84 -10.26 4.81
N GLU A 76 -24.49 -11.01 3.93
CA GLU A 76 -25.27 -12.20 4.30
C GLU A 76 -24.42 -13.48 4.30
N THR A 77 -23.61 -13.68 3.25
CA THR A 77 -22.83 -14.92 3.09
C THR A 77 -21.41 -14.82 3.66
N ASN A 78 -20.90 -13.61 3.88
CA ASN A 78 -19.51 -13.34 4.25
C ASN A 78 -18.49 -13.90 3.24
N GLU A 79 -18.92 -14.07 1.98
CA GLU A 79 -18.06 -14.50 0.86
C GLU A 79 -17.45 -13.28 0.15
N LEU A 80 -16.27 -13.47 -0.45
CA LEU A 80 -15.60 -12.42 -1.22
C LEU A 80 -16.32 -12.13 -2.54
N LEU A 81 -16.47 -10.85 -2.85
CA LEU A 81 -17.10 -10.33 -4.06
C LEU A 81 -16.05 -9.95 -5.11
N SER A 82 -16.16 -10.52 -6.32
CA SER A 82 -15.16 -10.37 -7.38
C SER A 82 -15.64 -9.64 -8.65
N SER A 83 -16.94 -9.32 -8.75
CA SER A 83 -17.56 -8.74 -9.97
C SER A 83 -17.70 -7.21 -9.96
N SER A 84 -16.95 -6.52 -9.10
CA SER A 84 -17.11 -5.08 -8.89
C SER A 84 -15.92 -4.30 -9.43
N LYS A 85 -16.15 -3.07 -9.89
CA LYS A 85 -15.09 -2.09 -10.15
C LYS A 85 -14.90 -1.22 -8.93
N VAL A 86 -13.69 -1.23 -8.39
CA VAL A 86 -13.30 -0.40 -7.25
C VAL A 86 -12.54 0.81 -7.75
N LYS A 87 -12.91 2.00 -7.27
CA LYS A 87 -12.19 3.26 -7.52
C LYS A 87 -11.92 3.96 -6.20
N LEU A 88 -10.72 4.50 -6.07
CA LEU A 88 -10.28 5.28 -4.93
C LEU A 88 -9.99 6.72 -5.35
N MET A 89 -10.46 7.68 -4.56
CA MET A 89 -10.16 9.09 -4.73
C MET A 89 -9.81 9.70 -3.37
N PRO A 90 -8.51 9.77 -3.02
CA PRO A 90 -8.05 10.42 -1.81
C PRO A 90 -8.21 11.93 -1.95
N MET A 91 -8.61 12.58 -0.88
CA MET A 91 -8.88 14.01 -0.83
C MET A 91 -8.31 14.56 0.47
N MET A 92 -7.51 15.62 0.37
CA MET A 92 -7.05 16.38 1.51
C MET A 92 -7.81 17.69 1.57
N ASP A 93 -8.46 17.96 2.69
CA ASP A 93 -9.05 19.26 3.00
C ASP A 93 -8.17 20.03 3.97
N MET A 94 -7.52 21.08 3.46
CA MET A 94 -6.74 22.04 4.25
C MET A 94 -7.69 23.12 4.77
N VAL A 95 -8.48 22.76 5.78
CA VAL A 95 -9.66 23.52 6.28
C VAL A 95 -9.34 25.00 6.52
N GLU A 96 -8.22 25.30 7.18
CA GLU A 96 -7.85 26.70 7.50
C GLU A 96 -7.44 27.52 6.27
N MET A 97 -6.90 26.86 5.24
CA MET A 97 -6.46 27.51 4.01
C MET A 97 -7.56 27.54 2.93
N GLY A 98 -8.67 26.82 3.14
CA GLY A 98 -9.75 26.68 2.17
C GLY A 98 -9.30 26.04 0.86
N MET A 99 -8.29 25.18 0.92
CA MET A 99 -7.70 24.51 -0.24
C MET A 99 -7.93 23.01 -0.14
N MET A 100 -8.36 22.40 -1.24
CA MET A 100 -8.43 20.94 -1.35
C MET A 100 -7.50 20.46 -2.44
N HIS A 101 -6.90 19.31 -2.23
CA HIS A 101 -6.13 18.61 -3.27
C HIS A 101 -6.27 17.10 -3.13
N SER A 102 -6.02 16.38 -4.22
CA SER A 102 -5.97 14.93 -4.25
C SER A 102 -4.51 14.44 -4.27
N ALA A 103 -4.29 13.17 -4.58
CA ALA A 103 -3.00 12.54 -4.68
C ALA A 103 -2.91 11.66 -5.94
N PRO A 104 -1.70 11.34 -6.44
CA PRO A 104 -1.53 10.26 -7.40
C PRO A 104 -2.09 8.95 -6.85
N VAL A 105 -2.86 8.23 -7.68
CA VAL A 105 -3.52 6.95 -7.31
C VAL A 105 -3.29 5.92 -8.40
N ASP A 106 -2.77 4.77 -7.99
CA ASP A 106 -2.91 3.54 -8.77
C ASP A 106 -4.28 2.94 -8.44
N GLN A 107 -5.22 3.08 -9.38
CA GLN A 107 -6.58 2.61 -9.18
C GLN A 107 -6.59 1.10 -8.94
N PRO A 108 -7.36 0.61 -7.94
CA PRO A 108 -7.32 -0.80 -7.59
C PRO A 108 -7.71 -1.72 -8.75
N THR A 109 -6.96 -2.81 -8.90
CA THR A 109 -7.25 -3.87 -9.88
C THR A 109 -7.42 -5.19 -9.16
N VAL A 110 -8.38 -6.01 -9.63
CA VAL A 110 -8.67 -7.31 -9.01
C VAL A 110 -7.54 -8.30 -9.29
N GLY A 111 -7.07 -8.98 -8.25
CA GLY A 111 -6.13 -10.09 -8.31
C GLY A 111 -6.81 -11.45 -8.38
N ASP A 112 -6.01 -12.51 -8.50
CA ASP A 112 -6.49 -13.89 -8.62
C ASP A 112 -7.18 -14.41 -7.34
N ASP A 113 -6.95 -13.75 -6.21
CA ASP A 113 -7.54 -14.02 -4.91
C ASP A 113 -8.81 -13.19 -4.62
N ASN A 114 -9.33 -12.51 -5.65
CA ASN A 114 -10.48 -11.60 -5.58
C ASN A 114 -10.29 -10.38 -4.67
N LEU A 115 -9.04 -10.04 -4.33
CA LEU A 115 -8.71 -8.78 -3.67
C LEU A 115 -8.38 -7.69 -4.70
N TYR A 116 -8.62 -6.43 -4.34
CA TYR A 116 -8.34 -5.29 -5.21
C TYR A 116 -7.08 -4.57 -4.75
N TYR A 117 -6.03 -4.63 -5.56
CA TYR A 117 -4.72 -4.06 -5.26
C TYR A 117 -4.52 -2.72 -5.93
N GLY A 118 -4.11 -1.72 -5.16
CA GLY A 118 -3.79 -0.39 -5.65
C GLY A 118 -2.74 0.30 -4.78
N GLY A 119 -2.58 1.60 -5.00
CA GLY A 119 -1.59 2.40 -4.29
C GLY A 119 -1.95 3.88 -4.32
N ILE A 120 -1.52 4.62 -3.30
CA ILE A 120 -1.72 6.06 -3.19
C ILE A 120 -0.42 6.73 -2.78
N VAL A 121 -0.08 7.84 -3.43
CA VAL A 121 1.06 8.69 -3.06
C VAL A 121 0.57 9.89 -2.27
N PHE A 122 0.45 9.75 -0.94
CA PHE A 122 0.07 10.90 -0.11
C PHE A 122 1.19 11.95 -0.13
N GLN A 123 0.83 13.16 -0.54
CA GLN A 123 1.78 14.25 -0.73
C GLN A 123 2.24 14.90 0.57
N MET A 124 1.49 14.68 1.65
CA MET A 124 1.76 15.22 2.98
C MET A 124 0.96 14.46 4.02
N ALA A 125 1.39 14.55 5.27
CA ALA A 125 0.69 13.98 6.42
C ALA A 125 -0.59 14.77 6.74
N SER A 126 -1.50 14.13 7.48
CA SER A 126 -2.62 14.79 8.14
C SER A 126 -2.09 15.83 9.15
N MET A 127 -2.81 16.95 9.28
CA MET A 127 -2.44 18.05 10.17
C MET A 127 -3.51 18.28 11.25
N GLY A 128 -4.07 17.18 11.78
CA GLY A 128 -5.23 17.22 12.68
C GLY A 128 -6.42 17.92 12.02
N ASP A 129 -7.15 18.73 12.80
CA ASP A 129 -8.33 19.46 12.32
C ASP A 129 -8.03 20.49 11.21
N MET A 130 -6.76 20.83 10.98
CA MET A 130 -6.35 21.79 9.94
C MET A 130 -6.16 21.14 8.56
N GLY A 131 -6.04 19.81 8.51
CA GLY A 131 -5.67 19.07 7.32
C GLY A 131 -6.10 17.61 7.43
N ILE A 132 -7.27 17.29 6.88
CA ILE A 132 -7.90 15.98 7.01
C ILE A 132 -7.84 15.27 5.66
N TRP A 133 -7.37 14.03 5.67
CA TRP A 133 -7.46 13.14 4.52
C TRP A 133 -8.75 12.32 4.59
N THR A 134 -9.50 12.33 3.50
CA THR A 134 -10.63 11.41 3.27
C THR A 134 -10.36 10.55 2.05
N LEU A 135 -10.72 9.27 2.13
CA LEU A 135 -10.66 8.32 1.05
C LEU A 135 -12.07 8.08 0.54
N ASN A 136 -12.36 8.57 -0.66
CA ASN A 136 -13.62 8.27 -1.34
C ASN A 136 -13.49 6.93 -2.04
N LEU A 137 -14.15 5.91 -1.50
CA LEU A 137 -14.25 4.59 -2.09
C LEU A 137 -15.55 4.49 -2.88
N LYS A 138 -15.42 4.26 -4.19
CA LYS A 138 -16.55 3.95 -5.07
C LYS A 138 -16.47 2.51 -5.53
N VAL A 139 -17.57 1.79 -5.41
CA VAL A 139 -17.72 0.41 -5.89
C VAL A 139 -18.88 0.35 -6.87
N GLU A 140 -18.64 -0.17 -8.06
CA GLU A 140 -19.62 -0.31 -9.14
C GLU A 140 -19.78 -1.80 -9.49
N ASP A 141 -20.96 -2.39 -9.24
CA ASP A 141 -21.30 -3.72 -9.71
C ASP A 141 -21.98 -3.60 -11.08
N GLU A 142 -21.28 -4.01 -12.13
CA GLU A 142 -21.78 -3.91 -13.51
C GLU A 142 -22.87 -4.94 -13.81
N THR A 143 -22.93 -6.05 -13.06
CA THR A 143 -23.93 -7.11 -13.26
C THR A 143 -25.29 -6.67 -12.72
N GLN A 144 -25.30 -5.95 -11.60
CA GLN A 144 -26.51 -5.44 -10.97
C GLN A 144 -26.83 -4.00 -11.41
N ASN A 145 -25.89 -3.32 -12.07
CA ASN A 145 -25.97 -1.91 -12.44
C ASN A 145 -26.25 -1.01 -11.20
N ILE A 146 -25.53 -1.30 -10.12
CA ILE A 146 -25.59 -0.59 -8.85
C ILE A 146 -24.21 0.02 -8.56
N SER A 147 -24.19 1.19 -7.94
CA SER A 147 -22.95 1.80 -7.45
C SER A 147 -23.13 2.34 -6.05
N SER A 148 -22.17 2.06 -5.17
CA SER A 148 -22.09 2.64 -3.83
C SER A 148 -20.86 3.54 -3.72
N THR A 149 -20.94 4.60 -2.92
CA THR A 149 -19.80 5.47 -2.60
C THR A 149 -19.82 5.79 -1.12
N VAL A 150 -18.68 5.61 -0.47
CA VAL A 150 -18.45 5.95 0.93
C VAL A 150 -17.24 6.84 1.06
N GLU A 151 -17.31 7.80 1.98
CA GLU A 151 -16.22 8.69 2.34
C GLU A 151 -15.66 8.24 3.70
N ILE A 152 -14.35 8.04 3.76
CA ILE A 152 -13.68 7.44 4.92
C ILE A 152 -12.60 8.40 5.39
N GLU A 153 -12.69 8.90 6.61
CA GLU A 153 -11.60 9.67 7.21
C GLU A 153 -10.42 8.74 7.49
N ILE A 154 -9.22 9.13 7.04
CA ILE A 154 -7.99 8.35 7.21
C ILE A 154 -6.89 9.21 7.82
N GLU A 155 -6.11 8.61 8.72
CA GLU A 155 -4.94 9.25 9.30
C GLU A 155 -3.70 8.91 8.48
N VAL A 156 -3.05 9.94 7.93
CA VAL A 156 -1.78 9.83 7.21
C VAL A 156 -0.69 10.42 8.11
N MET A 157 0.25 9.59 8.56
CA MET A 157 1.31 10.03 9.44
C MET A 157 2.49 10.66 8.69
N ASP A 158 3.24 11.50 9.40
CA ASP A 158 4.55 11.94 8.94
C ASP A 158 5.61 10.95 9.40
N LYS A 159 6.15 10.15 8.47
CA LYS A 159 7.24 9.22 8.78
C LYS A 159 8.51 9.94 9.23
N GLN A 160 8.69 11.22 8.88
CA GLN A 160 9.80 12.02 9.37
C GLN A 160 9.90 12.02 10.90
N SER A 161 8.74 12.10 11.57
CA SER A 161 8.64 12.13 13.04
C SER A 161 9.04 10.81 13.71
N THR A 162 9.19 9.72 12.95
CA THR A 162 9.61 8.41 13.47
C THR A 162 11.11 8.19 13.40
N TYR A 163 11.84 9.04 12.67
CA TYR A 163 13.27 8.89 12.46
C TYR A 163 14.09 9.50 13.60
N GLN A 164 15.23 8.89 13.91
CA GLN A 164 16.08 9.30 15.04
C GLN A 164 16.68 10.72 14.88
N GLY A 165 16.72 11.26 13.67
CA GLY A 165 17.09 12.64 13.39
C GLY A 165 15.90 13.43 12.83
N GLU A 166 15.45 14.46 13.53
CA GLU A 166 14.52 15.44 12.96
C GLU A 166 15.28 16.38 12.01
N ASP A 167 15.62 15.89 10.81
CA ASP A 167 16.24 16.69 9.74
C ASP A 167 15.24 16.88 8.60
N ALA A 168 15.01 18.12 8.18
CA ALA A 168 14.10 18.48 7.08
C ALA A 168 14.45 17.84 5.73
N THR A 169 15.64 17.26 5.60
CA THR A 169 16.04 16.46 4.44
C THR A 169 15.39 15.08 4.39
N TYR A 170 14.80 14.60 5.50
CA TYR A 170 14.27 13.25 5.59
C TYR A 170 12.85 13.17 5.05
N GLN A 171 12.73 12.76 3.79
CA GLN A 171 11.48 12.73 3.06
C GLN A 171 11.22 11.35 2.46
N THR A 172 9.98 10.91 2.51
CA THR A 172 9.44 9.72 1.82
C THR A 172 8.68 10.07 0.55
N VAL A 173 8.37 11.36 0.38
CA VAL A 173 7.83 11.97 -0.83
C VAL A 173 8.53 13.31 -1.06
N ILE A 174 9.00 13.53 -2.28
CA ILE A 174 9.65 14.78 -2.70
C ILE A 174 8.67 15.54 -3.57
N ARG A 175 8.33 16.77 -3.16
CA ARG A 175 7.52 17.70 -3.95
C ARG A 175 8.38 18.85 -4.41
N ARG A 176 8.46 19.05 -5.72
CA ARG A 176 9.26 20.13 -6.31
C ARG A 176 8.42 20.96 -7.24
N LYS A 177 8.31 22.25 -6.92
CA LYS A 177 7.70 23.21 -7.83
C LYS A 177 8.78 23.72 -8.77
N LEU A 178 8.62 23.45 -10.05
CA LEU A 178 9.45 24.01 -11.11
C LEU A 178 8.51 24.71 -12.09
N GLU A 179 8.84 25.95 -12.42
CA GLU A 179 7.95 26.83 -13.18
C GLU A 179 6.56 26.95 -12.51
N ASP A 180 5.50 26.57 -13.21
CA ASP A 180 4.11 26.58 -12.75
C ASP A 180 3.57 25.21 -12.31
N LYS A 181 4.35 24.14 -12.51
CA LYS A 181 3.95 22.76 -12.18
C LYS A 181 4.63 22.24 -10.91
N THR A 182 3.98 21.27 -10.26
CA THR A 182 4.55 20.55 -9.11
C THR A 182 4.83 19.11 -9.49
N TYR A 183 6.08 18.69 -9.34
CA TYR A 183 6.59 17.35 -9.59
C TYR A 183 6.62 16.58 -8.27
N ILE A 184 6.18 15.34 -8.29
CA ILE A 184 6.02 14.49 -7.12
C ILE A 184 6.79 13.20 -7.38
N PHE A 185 7.73 12.91 -6.50
CA PHE A 185 8.51 11.69 -6.52
C PHE A 185 8.31 10.94 -5.21
N SER A 186 8.09 9.63 -5.28
CA SER A 186 8.01 8.76 -4.11
C SER A 186 8.62 7.41 -4.45
N TYR A 187 8.78 6.52 -3.47
CA TYR A 187 9.33 5.20 -3.73
C TYR A 187 8.70 4.13 -2.85
N TYR A 188 8.88 2.88 -3.25
CA TYR A 188 8.65 1.72 -2.40
C TYR A 188 9.61 0.60 -2.75
N PHE A 189 9.88 -0.28 -1.79
CA PHE A 189 10.64 -1.51 -2.02
C PHE A 189 9.71 -2.63 -2.47
N VAL A 190 10.15 -3.40 -3.46
CA VAL A 190 9.34 -4.48 -4.06
C VAL A 190 9.04 -5.56 -3.02
N ASP A 191 10.04 -5.95 -2.24
CA ASP A 191 9.99 -7.02 -1.23
C ASP A 191 9.45 -6.59 0.15
N GLY A 192 8.94 -5.36 0.30
CA GLY A 192 8.51 -4.83 1.60
C GLY A 192 9.61 -4.07 2.32
N GLU A 193 9.97 -4.41 3.55
CA GLU A 193 11.00 -3.65 4.27
C GLU A 193 12.39 -3.82 3.66
N PRO A 194 13.22 -2.76 3.61
CA PRO A 194 14.61 -2.87 3.15
C PRO A 194 15.44 -3.75 4.08
N ALA A 195 16.46 -4.40 3.52
CA ALA A 195 17.40 -5.21 4.28
C ALA A 195 18.85 -5.03 3.80
N VAL A 196 19.80 -5.55 4.59
CA VAL A 196 21.24 -5.58 4.26
C VAL A 196 21.49 -6.58 3.13
N LYS A 197 21.15 -6.16 1.92
CA LYS A 197 21.26 -6.88 0.65
C LYS A 197 21.07 -5.87 -0.50
N SER A 198 21.02 -6.40 -1.71
CA SER A 198 20.42 -5.69 -2.84
C SER A 198 18.90 -5.71 -2.71
N ASN A 199 18.28 -4.54 -2.77
CA ASN A 199 16.84 -4.35 -2.68
C ASN A 199 16.34 -3.75 -3.99
N ASP A 200 15.34 -4.40 -4.58
CA ASP A 200 14.61 -3.82 -5.70
C ASP A 200 13.72 -2.68 -5.19
N VAL A 201 13.86 -1.51 -5.80
CA VAL A 201 13.12 -0.31 -5.43
C VAL A 201 12.47 0.27 -6.66
N VAL A 202 11.24 0.71 -6.48
CA VAL A 202 10.46 1.39 -7.50
C VAL A 202 10.31 2.85 -7.09
N LEU A 203 10.76 3.75 -7.96
CA LEU A 203 10.49 5.18 -7.93
C LEU A 203 9.20 5.44 -8.72
N THR A 204 8.32 6.26 -8.16
CA THR A 204 7.16 6.80 -8.88
C THR A 204 7.38 8.29 -9.14
N ALA A 205 7.02 8.73 -10.35
CA ALA A 205 7.23 10.09 -10.81
C ALA A 205 5.96 10.61 -11.48
N HIS A 206 5.38 11.66 -10.90
CA HIS A 206 4.13 12.27 -11.35
C HIS A 206 4.28 13.78 -11.44
N VAL A 207 3.52 14.41 -12.34
CA VAL A 207 3.32 15.86 -12.37
C VAL A 207 1.88 16.18 -12.01
N MET A 208 1.72 17.14 -11.10
CA MET A 208 0.44 17.74 -10.73
C MET A 208 0.07 18.75 -11.82
N GLU A 209 -0.91 18.40 -12.65
CA GLU A 209 -1.47 19.29 -13.67
C GLU A 209 -2.39 20.33 -13.04
N ASP A 210 -3.17 19.90 -12.05
CA ASP A 210 -3.99 20.73 -11.18
C ASP A 210 -4.11 20.07 -9.79
N MET A 211 -4.86 20.66 -8.87
CA MET A 211 -4.99 20.13 -7.50
C MET A 211 -5.62 18.72 -7.42
N MET A 212 -6.19 18.20 -8.51
CA MET A 212 -6.93 16.94 -8.58
C MET A 212 -6.31 15.94 -9.57
N THR A 213 -5.56 16.42 -10.55
CA THR A 213 -5.08 15.63 -11.69
C THR A 213 -3.57 15.45 -11.64
N PHE A 214 -3.15 14.18 -11.66
CA PHE A 214 -1.76 13.77 -11.64
C PHE A 214 -1.47 12.89 -12.84
N THR A 215 -0.49 13.27 -13.65
CA THR A 215 -0.08 12.50 -14.83
C THR A 215 1.31 11.91 -14.61
N PRO A 216 1.56 10.68 -15.10
CA PRO A 216 2.86 10.06 -14.96
C PRO A 216 3.92 10.76 -15.81
N LEU A 217 5.15 10.83 -15.30
CA LEU A 217 6.30 11.37 -16.02
C LEU A 217 7.10 10.24 -16.67
N THR A 218 7.16 10.25 -17.99
CA THR A 218 7.93 9.27 -18.79
C THR A 218 9.26 9.87 -19.26
N ASN A 219 10.18 9.04 -19.75
CA ASN A 219 11.46 9.46 -20.33
C ASN A 219 12.35 10.29 -19.37
N LEU A 220 12.35 9.94 -18.08
CA LEU A 220 13.29 10.53 -17.12
C LEU A 220 14.61 9.76 -17.09
N ASN A 221 15.71 10.50 -17.03
CA ASN A 221 17.01 10.00 -16.62
C ASN A 221 17.12 10.18 -15.10
N VAL A 222 17.22 9.07 -14.36
CA VAL A 222 17.31 9.10 -12.90
C VAL A 222 18.63 8.49 -12.47
N GLU A 223 19.38 9.20 -11.65
CA GLU A 223 20.50 8.65 -10.90
C GLU A 223 20.19 8.72 -9.42
N TRP A 224 20.59 7.69 -8.68
CA TRP A 224 20.52 7.72 -7.22
C TRP A 224 21.84 7.38 -6.56
N LYS A 225 22.08 7.99 -5.40
CA LYS A 225 23.32 7.82 -4.66
C LYS A 225 23.02 7.61 -3.18
N PRO A 226 23.02 6.36 -2.70
CA PRO A 226 22.88 6.09 -1.27
C PRO A 226 24.16 6.47 -0.52
N THR A 227 23.99 7.17 0.60
CA THR A 227 25.05 7.58 1.52
C THR A 227 24.54 7.48 2.95
N MET A 228 25.33 6.91 3.86
CA MET A 228 25.12 7.02 5.30
C MET A 228 25.61 8.40 5.78
N PRO A 229 24.72 9.32 6.21
CA PRO A 229 25.10 10.69 6.52
C PRO A 229 26.11 10.79 7.68
N SER A 230 25.94 9.96 8.71
CA SER A 230 26.77 9.95 9.92
C SER A 230 28.25 9.69 9.66
N MET A 231 28.57 8.98 8.56
CA MET A 231 29.93 8.55 8.24
C MET A 231 30.36 8.94 6.81
N GLY A 232 29.49 9.60 6.04
CA GLY A 232 29.74 9.96 4.64
C GLY A 232 30.01 8.74 3.75
N HIS A 233 29.44 7.58 4.09
CA HIS A 233 29.78 6.31 3.47
C HIS A 233 28.71 5.88 2.47
N GLY A 234 29.05 5.78 1.18
CA GLY A 234 28.14 5.23 0.17
C GLY A 234 28.19 3.71 0.10
N SER A 235 27.26 3.11 -0.64
CA SER A 235 27.27 1.68 -0.94
C SER A 235 27.65 1.40 -2.41
N PRO A 236 28.36 0.30 -2.70
CA PRO A 236 28.58 -0.16 -4.08
C PRO A 236 27.42 -1.03 -4.57
N GLY A 237 27.34 -1.25 -5.89
CA GLY A 237 26.39 -2.22 -6.48
C GLY A 237 24.96 -1.72 -6.61
N ASN A 238 24.76 -0.40 -6.65
CA ASN A 238 23.47 0.20 -6.97
C ASN A 238 23.26 0.28 -8.48
N GLU A 239 22.02 0.15 -8.91
CA GLU A 239 21.61 0.28 -10.31
C GLU A 239 20.60 1.40 -10.43
N ASN A 240 20.86 2.38 -11.31
CA ASN A 240 19.98 3.54 -11.48
C ASN A 240 18.57 3.13 -11.94
N PRO A 241 17.50 3.82 -11.48
CA PRO A 241 16.14 3.50 -11.90
C PRO A 241 15.95 3.66 -13.41
N THR A 242 15.30 2.68 -14.03
CA THR A 242 14.92 2.69 -15.45
C THR A 242 13.41 2.52 -15.60
N GLU A 243 12.83 3.19 -16.61
CA GLU A 243 11.38 3.22 -16.80
C GLU A 243 10.81 1.81 -17.04
N ILE A 244 9.76 1.47 -16.30
CA ILE A 244 8.97 0.25 -16.49
C ILE A 244 7.71 0.60 -17.30
N LYS A 245 6.91 1.52 -16.78
CA LYS A 245 5.65 2.02 -17.38
C LYS A 245 5.09 3.18 -16.56
N ASP A 246 4.28 4.03 -17.17
CA ASP A 246 3.37 4.96 -16.48
C ASP A 246 4.01 5.72 -15.30
N GLY A 247 5.23 6.24 -15.48
CA GLY A 247 5.91 7.01 -14.43
C GLY A 247 6.55 6.18 -13.32
N TYR A 248 6.61 4.86 -13.47
CA TYR A 248 7.30 3.93 -12.58
C TYR A 248 8.68 3.57 -13.14
N TYR A 249 9.70 3.70 -12.30
CA TYR A 249 11.09 3.40 -12.63
C TYR A 249 11.65 2.42 -11.61
N GLN A 250 12.27 1.32 -12.03
CA GLN A 250 12.87 0.35 -11.12
C GLN A 250 14.39 0.40 -11.19
N GLY A 251 15.01 0.37 -10.01
CA GLY A 251 16.44 0.21 -9.82
C GLY A 251 16.74 -0.71 -8.63
N VAL A 252 18.03 -0.92 -8.36
CA VAL A 252 18.54 -1.61 -7.17
C VAL A 252 19.28 -0.69 -6.19
N LEU A 253 18.86 -0.65 -4.92
CA LEU A 253 19.65 -0.10 -3.81
C LEU A 253 20.29 -1.24 -3.02
N ASN A 254 21.62 -1.26 -2.98
CA ASN A 254 22.38 -2.22 -2.20
C ASN A 254 22.81 -1.60 -0.87
N PHE A 255 22.42 -2.19 0.26
CA PHE A 255 22.85 -1.74 1.57
C PHE A 255 23.80 -2.74 2.20
N THR A 256 24.93 -2.24 2.71
CA THR A 256 26.00 -3.08 3.29
C THR A 256 25.92 -3.20 4.80
N MET A 257 25.08 -2.39 5.45
CA MET A 257 24.82 -2.41 6.89
C MET A 257 23.49 -1.71 7.19
N THR A 258 22.93 -2.00 8.36
CA THR A 258 21.76 -1.32 8.93
C THR A 258 22.10 0.11 9.34
N GLY A 259 21.07 0.95 9.48
CA GLY A 259 21.16 2.33 9.94
C GLY A 259 20.59 3.33 8.95
N ASP A 260 20.92 4.59 9.17
CA ASP A 260 20.38 5.71 8.39
C ASP A 260 21.04 5.81 7.02
N TRP A 261 20.21 5.78 5.98
CA TRP A 261 20.62 5.96 4.59
C TRP A 261 19.85 7.12 3.98
N LEU A 262 20.62 8.05 3.40
CA LEU A 262 20.12 9.09 2.52
C LEU A 262 20.33 8.64 1.08
N VAL A 263 19.30 8.70 0.25
CA VAL A 263 19.37 8.37 -1.17
C VAL A 263 19.17 9.65 -1.95
N ASP A 264 20.27 10.27 -2.37
CA ASP A 264 20.21 11.47 -3.22
C ASP A 264 19.75 11.10 -4.62
N LEU A 265 18.88 11.90 -5.21
CA LEU A 265 18.39 11.76 -6.57
C LEU A 265 18.96 12.88 -7.44
N LYS A 266 19.35 12.51 -8.66
CA LYS A 266 19.49 13.42 -9.79
C LYS A 266 18.48 13.01 -10.83
N ILE A 267 17.70 13.99 -11.29
CA ILE A 267 16.64 13.76 -12.26
C ILE A 267 16.87 14.73 -13.41
N SER A 268 16.86 14.21 -14.62
CA SER A 268 16.92 15.01 -15.85
C SER A 268 16.02 14.42 -16.92
N SER A 269 15.77 15.21 -17.96
CA SER A 269 14.99 14.77 -19.12
C SER A 269 15.44 15.53 -20.36
N ASP A 270 15.61 14.80 -21.46
CA ASP A 270 15.90 15.39 -22.77
C ASP A 270 14.69 16.14 -23.34
N GLU A 271 13.47 15.83 -22.87
CA GLU A 271 12.22 16.43 -23.32
C GLU A 271 11.76 17.59 -22.42
N MET A 272 12.22 17.61 -21.16
CA MET A 272 11.85 18.60 -20.14
C MET A 272 13.10 19.25 -19.55
N GLU A 273 13.71 20.17 -20.30
CA GLU A 273 15.02 20.78 -19.97
C GLU A 273 15.08 21.42 -18.56
N TYR A 274 13.96 21.95 -18.05
CA TYR A 274 13.91 22.53 -16.69
C TYR A 274 14.10 21.48 -15.58
N LEU A 275 13.82 20.18 -15.82
CA LEU A 275 14.08 19.13 -14.83
C LEU A 275 15.57 18.97 -14.57
N ASN A 276 16.43 19.35 -15.51
CA ASN A 276 17.89 19.26 -15.35
C ASN A 276 18.40 20.15 -14.21
N SER A 277 17.62 21.13 -13.72
CA SER A 277 17.99 21.88 -12.51
C SER A 277 17.97 21.02 -11.24
N LEU A 278 17.28 19.88 -11.25
CA LEU A 278 17.27 18.91 -10.15
C LEU A 278 18.57 18.09 -10.08
N GLU A 279 19.51 18.26 -11.02
CA GLU A 279 20.83 17.60 -10.95
C GLU A 279 21.80 18.25 -9.95
N ASP A 280 21.61 19.55 -9.65
CA ASP A 280 22.53 20.40 -8.89
C ASP A 280 21.99 20.79 -7.49
N GLU A 281 20.73 20.46 -7.19
CA GLU A 281 20.13 20.73 -5.89
C GLU A 281 20.47 19.62 -4.89
N SER A 282 21.39 19.90 -3.96
CA SER A 282 21.40 19.20 -2.67
C SER A 282 19.99 19.31 -2.07
N HIS A 283 19.44 18.23 -1.50
CA HIS A 283 18.08 18.11 -0.88
C HIS A 283 17.00 17.35 -1.68
N HIS A 284 17.30 16.74 -2.83
CA HIS A 284 16.42 15.71 -3.40
C HIS A 284 16.82 14.34 -2.86
N SER A 285 16.40 14.05 -1.65
CA SER A 285 16.87 12.84 -1.00
C SER A 285 15.71 12.10 -0.36
N PHE A 286 15.65 10.80 -0.61
CA PHE A 286 14.84 9.93 0.22
C PHE A 286 15.62 9.54 1.46
N TYR A 287 14.90 9.32 2.56
CA TYR A 287 15.49 8.84 3.79
C TYR A 287 14.97 7.47 4.17
N LEU A 288 15.88 6.64 4.65
CA LEU A 288 15.67 5.24 4.96
C LEU A 288 16.33 4.94 6.31
N GLU A 289 15.61 4.27 7.19
CA GLU A 289 16.12 3.75 8.45
C GLU A 289 15.61 2.32 8.62
N PHE A 290 16.54 1.37 8.81
CA PHE A 290 16.25 -0.05 9.05
C PHE A 290 17.45 -0.79 9.67
#